data_AF-A0A501X9L6-F1
#
_entry.id   AF-A0A501X9L6-F1
#
_cell.length_a   1.000
_cell.length_b   1.000
_cell.length_c   1.000
_cell.angle_alpha   90.00
_cell.angle_beta   90.00
_cell.angle_gamma   90.00
#
_symmetry.space_group_name_H-M   'P 1'
#
loop_
_entity.id
_entity.type
_entity.pdbx_description
1 polymer ?
#
loop_
_entity_poly.entity_id
_entity_poly.type
_entity_poly.pdbx_seq_one_letter_code
_entity_poly.pdbx_strand_id
1 'polypeptide(L)'
;MMVVYFFISVVYTDLLIASLVNLKAVKGIERRLEIIRPYTSDRDYMLLVSEFRQIDDREKTQVLISKINSVATESHVILPKLDLYGIN
;
A
#
# COMPACT_ATOMS: atom_id res chain seq x y z
N MET A 1 17.59 -15.95 -31.93
CA MET A 1 18.29 -15.75 -30.64
C MET A 1 18.09 -14.33 -30.10
N MET A 2 18.56 -13.26 -30.76
CA MET A 2 18.45 -11.88 -30.23
C MET A 2 17.01 -11.40 -29.94
N VAL A 3 16.05 -11.75 -30.81
CA VAL A 3 14.62 -11.40 -30.63
C VAL A 3 14.01 -12.07 -29.39
N VAL A 4 14.38 -13.32 -29.11
CA VAL A 4 13.89 -14.07 -27.95
C VAL A 4 14.39 -13.45 -26.64
N TYR A 5 15.68 -13.05 -26.60
CA TYR A 5 16.23 -12.33 -25.45
C TYR A 5 15.56 -10.97 -25.21
N PHE A 6 15.19 -10.26 -26.28
CA PHE A 6 14.44 -9.01 -26.16
C PHE A 6 13.08 -9.21 -25.49
N PHE A 7 12.28 -10.19 -25.95
CA PHE A 7 10.98 -10.48 -25.32
C PHE A 7 11.10 -10.91 -23.86
N ILE A 8 12.09 -11.75 -23.52
CA ILE A 8 12.35 -12.16 -22.14
C ILE A 8 12.73 -10.93 -21.29
N SER A 9 13.53 -10.01 -21.82
CA SER A 9 13.92 -8.79 -21.10
C SER A 9 12.75 -7.85 -20.81
N VAL A 10 11.80 -7.72 -21.74
CA VAL A 10 10.58 -6.92 -21.56
C VAL A 10 9.71 -7.52 -20.46
N VAL A 11 9.40 -8.82 -20.55
CA VAL A 11 8.61 -9.53 -19.53
C VAL A 11 9.26 -9.43 -18.14
N TYR A 12 10.58 -9.59 -18.07
CA TYR A 12 11.31 -9.49 -16.81
C TYR A 12 11.28 -8.07 -16.23
N THR A 13 11.42 -7.05 -17.09
CA THR A 13 11.33 -5.64 -16.68
C THR A 13 9.94 -5.31 -16.16
N ASP A 14 8.88 -5.80 -16.82
CA ASP A 14 7.50 -5.60 -16.37
C ASP A 14 7.26 -6.25 -14.99
N LEU A 15 7.75 -7.48 -14.78
CA LEU A 15 7.68 -8.15 -13.48
C LEU A 15 8.44 -7.40 -12.39
N LEU A 16 9.63 -6.87 -12.71
CA LEU A 16 10.42 -6.05 -11.79
C LEU A 16 9.69 -4.76 -11.41
N ILE A 17 9.09 -4.07 -12.38
CA ILE A 17 8.32 -2.85 -12.14
C ILE A 17 7.13 -3.16 -11.23
N ALA A 18 6.37 -4.22 -11.51
CA ALA A 18 5.24 -4.63 -10.68
C ALA A 18 5.66 -4.95 -9.24
N SER A 19 6.78 -5.66 -9.06
CA SER A 19 7.33 -5.96 -7.73
C SER A 19 7.75 -4.70 -6.96
N LEU A 20 8.44 -3.77 -7.64
CA LEU A 20 8.86 -2.49 -7.04
C LEU A 20 7.66 -1.63 -6.64
N VAL A 21 6.61 -1.59 -7.46
CA VAL A 21 5.36 -0.87 -7.16
C VAL A 21 4.69 -1.47 -5.92
N ASN A 22 4.54 -2.79 -5.85
CA ASN A 22 3.98 -3.45 -4.68
C ASN A 22 4.78 -3.16 -3.40
N LEU A 23 6.11 -3.15 -3.50
CA LEU A 23 6.97 -2.86 -2.35
C LEU A 23 6.82 -1.40 -1.89
N LYS A 24 6.70 -0.44 -2.81
CA LYS A 24 6.42 0.96 -2.48
C LYS A 24 5.04 1.13 -1.84
N ALA A 25 4.02 0.43 -2.34
CA ALA A 25 2.67 0.43 -1.79
C ALA A 25 2.64 -0.03 -0.33
N VAL A 26 3.26 -1.19 -0.05
CA VAL A 26 3.39 -1.76 1.30
C VAL A 26 4.06 -0.76 2.24
N LYS A 27 5.22 -0.22 1.86
CA LYS A 27 5.94 0.77 2.67
C LYS A 27 5.14 2.04 2.91
N GLY A 28 4.38 2.49 1.91
CA GLY A 28 3.54 3.67 2.04
C GLY A 28 2.38 3.47 3.03
N ILE A 29 1.74 2.30 3.02
CA ILE A 29 0.68 1.96 3.98
C ILE A 29 1.27 1.81 5.38
N GLU A 30 2.41 1.11 5.54
CA GLU A 30 3.14 1.02 6.81
C GLU A 30 3.44 2.40 7.38
N ARG A 31 3.94 3.32 6.54
CA ARG A 31 4.25 4.68 6.97
C ARG A 31 3.01 5.43 7.44
N ARG A 32 1.87 5.26 6.76
CA ARG A 32 0.60 5.87 7.19
C ARG A 32 0.12 5.28 8.51
N LEU A 33 0.25 3.96 8.71
CA LEU A 33 -0.07 3.30 9.97
C LEU A 33 0.79 3.85 11.12
N GLU A 34 2.09 4.01 10.92
CA GLU A 34 2.98 4.63 11.92
C GLU A 34 2.55 6.05 12.29
N ILE A 35 2.11 6.85 11.32
CA ILE A 35 1.67 8.23 11.53
C ILE A 35 0.36 8.30 12.32
N ILE A 36 -0.60 7.41 12.05
CA ILE A 36 -1.88 7.41 12.77
C ILE A 36 -1.80 6.75 14.16
N ARG A 37 -0.75 5.96 14.43
CA ARG A 37 -0.57 5.23 15.68
C ARG A 37 -0.85 6.04 16.96
N PRO A 38 -0.28 7.25 17.17
CA PRO A 38 -0.52 8.02 18.40
C PRO A 38 -1.95 8.58 18.50
N TYR A 39 -2.74 8.52 17.44
CA TYR A 39 -4.10 9.05 17.36
C TYR A 39 -5.18 7.96 17.40
N THR A 40 -4.77 6.70 17.59
CA THR A 40 -5.66 5.54 17.57
C THR A 40 -5.49 4.76 18.87
N SER A 41 -6.56 4.09 19.33
CA SER A 41 -6.46 3.19 20.48
C SER A 41 -5.57 1.99 20.15
N ASP A 42 -4.87 1.42 21.12
CA ASP A 42 -4.02 0.24 20.87
C ASP A 42 -4.78 -0.92 20.23
N ARG A 43 -6.06 -1.08 20.61
CA ARG A 43 -6.96 -2.08 20.03
C ARG A 43 -7.21 -1.83 18.55
N ASP A 44 -7.63 -0.62 18.20
CA ASP A 44 -7.99 -0.29 16.82
C ASP A 44 -6.77 -0.28 15.90
N TYR A 45 -5.62 0.15 16.44
CA TYR A 45 -4.35 0.08 15.73
C TYR A 45 -3.97 -1.38 15.41
N MET A 46 -4.10 -2.29 16.38
CA MET A 46 -3.84 -3.72 16.16
C MET A 46 -4.80 -4.33 15.13
N LEU A 47 -6.06 -3.90 15.09
CA LEU A 47 -7.01 -4.32 14.06
C LEU A 47 -6.57 -3.86 12.66
N LEU A 48 -6.18 -2.59 12.51
CA LEU A 48 -5.68 -2.06 11.23
C LEU A 48 -4.41 -2.78 10.76
N VAL A 49 -3.49 -3.08 11.68
CA VAL A 49 -2.28 -3.86 11.36
C VAL A 49 -2.63 -5.29 10.97
N SER A 50 -3.61 -5.90 11.63
CA SER A 50 -4.08 -7.24 11.27
C SER A 50 -4.73 -7.26 9.88
N GLU A 51 -5.59 -6.28 9.57
CA GLU A 51 -6.21 -6.12 8.26
C GLU A 51 -5.16 -5.90 7.17
N PHE A 52 -4.14 -5.07 7.44
CA PHE A 52 -3.02 -4.85 6.53
C PHE A 52 -2.28 -6.15 6.16
N ARG A 53 -2.07 -7.04 7.13
CA ARG A 53 -1.41 -8.34 6.89
C ARG A 53 -2.26 -9.33 6.09
N GLN A 54 -3.56 -9.10 6.01
CA GLN A 54 -4.54 -9.98 5.35
C GLN A 54 -4.98 -9.45 3.98
N ILE A 55 -4.33 -8.40 3.47
CA ILE A 55 -4.59 -7.89 2.13
C ILE A 55 -4.17 -8.94 1.10
N ASP A 56 -5.15 -9.45 0.37
CA ASP A 56 -5.01 -10.38 -0.75
C ASP A 56 -5.60 -9.80 -2.06
N ASP A 57 -6.36 -8.71 -1.97
CA ASP A 57 -7.02 -8.08 -3.11
C ASP A 57 -7.05 -6.53 -3.04
N ARG A 58 -7.44 -5.92 -4.17
CA ARG A 58 -7.53 -4.47 -4.35
C ARG A 58 -8.63 -3.85 -3.49
N GLU A 59 -9.76 -4.52 -3.31
CA GLU A 59 -10.91 -3.98 -2.59
C GLU A 59 -10.59 -3.82 -1.10
N LYS A 60 -10.02 -4.85 -0.47
CA LYS A 60 -9.53 -4.81 0.91
C LYS A 60 -8.46 -3.75 1.09
N THR A 61 -7.59 -3.56 0.10
CA THR A 61 -6.61 -2.47 0.09
C THR A 61 -7.29 -1.10 0.16
N GLN A 62 -8.30 -0.86 -0.68
CA GLN A 62 -9.05 0.40 -0.71
C GLN A 62 -9.83 0.63 0.59
N VAL A 63 -10.46 -0.41 1.15
CA VAL A 63 -11.17 -0.33 2.43
C VAL A 63 -10.22 0.05 3.56
N LEU A 64 -9.04 -0.58 3.65
CA LEU A 64 -8.04 -0.23 4.67
C LEU A 64 -7.58 1.22 4.52
N ILE A 65 -7.28 1.66 3.29
CA ILE A 65 -6.86 3.05 3.02
C ILE A 65 -7.94 4.04 3.44
N SER A 66 -9.21 3.73 3.15
CA SER A 66 -10.35 4.56 3.55
C SER A 66 -10.44 4.67 5.08
N LYS A 67 -10.29 3.56 5.80
CA LYS A 67 -10.26 3.55 7.28
C LYS A 67 -9.12 4.40 7.84
N ILE A 68 -7.91 4.22 7.31
CA ILE A 68 -6.72 5.01 7.70
C ILE A 68 -6.94 6.51 7.44
N ASN A 69 -7.54 6.86 6.30
CA ASN A 69 -7.86 8.25 5.97
C ASN A 69 -8.95 8.83 6.88
N SER A 70 -9.95 8.03 7.30
CA SER A 70 -10.99 8.47 8.26
C SER A 70 -10.35 8.87 9.59
N VAL A 71 -9.52 7.97 10.14
CA VAL A 71 -8.78 8.21 11.38
C VAL A 71 -7.93 9.48 11.28
N ALA A 72 -7.22 9.65 10.18
CA ALA A 72 -6.40 10.84 9.96
C ALA A 72 -7.23 12.12 9.82
N THR A 73 -8.40 12.05 9.17
CA THR A 73 -9.30 13.20 9.00
C THR A 73 -9.89 13.63 10.35
N GLU A 74 -10.37 12.66 11.14
CA GLU A 74 -10.88 12.90 12.50
C GLU A 74 -9.80 13.50 13.40
N SER A 75 -8.56 13.02 13.26
CA SER A 75 -7.41 13.47 14.05
C SER A 75 -6.70 14.71 13.48
N HIS A 76 -7.18 15.25 12.36
CA HIS A 76 -6.60 16.42 11.66
C HIS A 76 -5.12 16.23 11.26
N VAL A 77 -4.75 15.00 10.90
CA VAL A 77 -3.39 14.61 10.52
C VAL A 77 -3.27 14.53 9.00
N ILE A 78 -2.22 15.15 8.45
CA ILE A 78 -1.95 15.09 7.02
C ILE A 78 -1.14 13.82 6.73
N LEU A 79 -1.72 12.92 5.92
CA LEU A 79 -1.04 11.72 5.47
C LEU A 79 -0.25 11.96 4.18
N PRO A 80 0.93 11.33 4.02
CA PRO A 80 1.66 11.37 2.76
C PRO A 80 0.84 10.73 1.64
N LYS A 81 0.92 11.27 0.43
CA LYS A 81 0.26 10.68 -0.75
C LYS A 81 0.75 9.25 -0.97
N LEU A 82 -0.19 8.34 -1.19
CA LEU A 82 0.09 6.94 -1.49
C LEU A 82 -0.10 6.77 -2.99
N ASP A 83 1.00 6.57 -3.69
CA ASP A 83 0.97 6.41 -5.14
C ASP A 83 0.96 4.91 -5.47
N LEU A 84 -0.25 4.38 -5.65
CA LEU A 84 -0.51 2.97 -5.90
C LEU A 84 -0.72 2.67 -7.38
N TYR A 85 -0.04 3.38 -8.28
CA TYR A 85 0.06 3.08 -9.73
C TYR A 85 -1.23 2.47 -10.32
N GLY A 86 -2.33 3.24 -10.29
CA GLY A 86 -3.65 2.82 -10.80
C GLY A 86 -4.74 2.57 -9.74
N ILE A 87 -4.42 2.71 -8.46
CA ILE A 87 -5.39 2.85 -7.37
C ILE A 87 -5.34 4.32 -6.90
N ASN A 88 -6.23 5.15 -7.47
CA ASN A 88 -6.54 6.49 -6.95
C ASN A 88 -7.60 6.38 -5.85
#